data_AF-V4TN75-F1
#
_entry.id   AF-V4TN75-F1
#
_cell.length_a   1.000
_cell.length_b   1.000
_cell.length_c   1.000
_cell.angle_alpha   90.00
_cell.angle_beta   90.00
_cell.angle_gamma   90.00
#
_symmetry.space_group_name_H-M   'P 1'
#
loop_
_entity.id
_entity.type
_entity.pdbx_description
1 polymer ?
#
loop_
_entity_poly.entity_id
_entity_poly.type
_entity_poly.pdbx_seq_one_letter_code
_entity_poly.pdbx_strand_id
1 'polypeptide(L)'
;KSKFTFIDGEKHSPGISPALLNAAEGSQISVIIFSKDYASSIRCLTELVKILECNNMVGQMVVPVFFHVDPSDVRNQTGSFKAAFVKHQEQFKKMPEKVQK
;
A
#
# COMPACT_ATOMS: atom_id res chain seq x y z
N LYS A 1 7.74 -0.40 -28.60
CA LYS A 1 7.67 -1.17 -27.33
C LYS A 1 6.34 -0.83 -26.66
N SER A 2 5.45 -1.80 -26.49
CA SER A 2 4.16 -1.57 -25.83
C SER A 2 4.36 -1.38 -24.33
N LYS A 3 3.76 -0.34 -23.74
CA LYS A 3 3.72 -0.12 -22.29
C LYS A 3 2.37 -0.61 -21.78
N PHE A 4 2.38 -1.67 -20.97
CA PHE A 4 1.19 -2.13 -20.28
C PHE A 4 1.13 -1.43 -18.91
N THR A 5 -0.05 -0.94 -18.55
CA THR A 5 -0.29 -0.29 -17.24
C THR A 5 -1.39 -1.04 -16.55
N PHE A 6 -1.14 -1.46 -15.31
CA PHE A 6 -2.16 -1.96 -14.42
C PHE A 6 -2.55 -0.82 -13.47
N ILE A 7 -3.85 -0.50 -13.40
CA ILE A 7 -4.38 0.45 -12.44
C ILE A 7 -5.11 -0.38 -11.39
N ASP A 8 -4.68 -0.27 -10.14
CA ASP A 8 -5.41 -0.90 -9.06
C ASP A 8 -6.76 -0.20 -8.87
N GLY A 9 -7.83 -0.99 -8.88
CA GLY A 9 -9.20 -0.51 -8.80
C GLY A 9 -9.78 -0.65 -7.40
N GLU A 10 -10.72 0.24 -7.06
CA GLU A 10 -11.55 0.09 -5.86
C GLU A 10 -12.35 -1.22 -5.95
N LYS A 11 -12.00 -2.18 -5.10
CA LYS A 11 -12.73 -3.43 -4.91
C LYS A 11 -13.00 -3.57 -3.42
N HIS A 12 -14.21 -4.01 -3.10
CA HIS A 12 -14.72 -4.22 -1.75
C HIS A 12 -14.13 -5.44 -1.02
N SER A 13 -13.20 -6.17 -1.62
CA SER A 13 -12.60 -7.36 -1.01
C SER A 13 -11.41 -7.00 -0.11
N PRO A 14 -11.36 -7.48 1.14
CA PRO A 14 -10.33 -7.13 2.14
C PRO A 14 -8.96 -7.81 1.90
N GLY A 15 -8.53 -8.01 0.65
CA GLY A 15 -7.27 -8.70 0.33
C GLY A 15 -6.66 -8.29 -0.99
N ILE A 16 -5.39 -8.67 -1.19
CA ILE A 16 -4.67 -8.45 -2.44
C ILE A 16 -5.29 -9.33 -3.53
N SER A 17 -5.70 -8.73 -4.65
CA SER A 17 -6.21 -9.51 -5.77
C SER A 17 -5.08 -10.27 -6.48
N PRO A 18 -5.30 -11.50 -7.00
CA PRO A 18 -4.29 -12.21 -7.78
C PRO A 18 -3.80 -11.41 -9.00
N ALA A 19 -4.67 -10.59 -9.60
CA ALA A 19 -4.30 -9.71 -10.70
C ALA A 19 -3.27 -8.65 -10.26
N LEU A 20 -3.42 -8.08 -9.07
CA LEU A 20 -2.47 -7.12 -8.53
C LEU A 20 -1.14 -7.79 -8.13
N LEU A 21 -1.17 -9.00 -7.57
CA LEU A 21 0.06 -9.77 -7.30
C LEU A 21 0.87 -10.01 -8.57
N ASN A 22 0.21 -10.53 -9.62
CA ASN A 22 0.84 -10.77 -10.91
C ASN A 22 1.36 -9.47 -11.54
N ALA A 23 0.60 -8.37 -11.42
CA ALA A 23 1.03 -7.08 -11.91
C ALA A 23 2.25 -6.56 -11.15
N ALA A 24 2.26 -6.63 -9.81
CA ALA A 24 3.38 -6.17 -8.99
C ALA A 24 4.67 -6.93 -9.32
N GLU A 25 4.59 -8.27 -9.41
CA GLU A 25 5.74 -9.14 -9.70
C GLU A 25 6.23 -9.04 -11.15
N GLY A 26 5.33 -8.82 -12.11
CA GLY A 26 5.68 -8.68 -13.52
C GLY A 26 6.06 -7.26 -13.96
N SER A 27 5.88 -6.24 -13.11
CA SER A 27 6.09 -4.84 -13.47
C SER A 27 7.53 -4.40 -13.24
N GLN A 28 8.12 -3.71 -14.23
CA GLN A 28 9.44 -3.09 -14.08
C GLN A 28 9.42 -1.82 -13.23
N ILE A 29 8.26 -1.14 -13.20
CA ILE A 29 8.07 0.12 -12.48
C ILE A 29 6.73 0.04 -11.74
N SER A 30 6.74 0.40 -10.46
CA SER A 30 5.54 0.61 -9.65
C SER A 30 5.43 2.08 -9.27
N VAL A 31 4.26 2.68 -9.49
CA VAL A 31 3.97 4.07 -9.11
C VAL A 31 3.01 4.07 -7.93
N ILE A 32 3.40 4.70 -6.83
CA ILE A 32 2.62 4.73 -5.58
C ILE A 32 2.11 6.13 -5.37
N ILE A 33 0.79 6.32 -5.32
CA ILE A 33 0.17 7.63 -5.12
C ILE A 33 -0.25 7.76 -3.66
N PHE A 34 0.57 8.42 -2.85
CA PHE A 34 0.23 8.77 -1.48
C PHE A 34 -0.75 9.94 -1.48
N SER A 35 -1.96 9.70 -0.99
CA SER A 35 -2.99 10.71 -0.74
C SER A 35 -3.27 10.79 0.76
N LYS A 36 -4.06 11.80 1.17
CA LYS A 36 -4.43 12.02 2.58
C LYS A 36 -5.05 10.78 3.24
N ASP A 37 -5.84 10.01 2.47
CA ASP A 37 -6.59 8.85 2.94
C ASP A 37 -5.90 7.52 2.64
N TYR A 38 -4.72 7.53 2.01
CA TYR A 38 -4.00 6.31 1.61
C TYR A 38 -3.81 5.34 2.79
N ALA A 39 -3.31 5.86 3.92
CA ALA A 39 -3.08 5.04 5.11
C ALA A 39 -4.37 4.60 5.82
N SER A 40 -5.52 5.18 5.51
CA SER A 40 -6.81 4.75 6.09
C SER A 40 -7.29 3.41 5.53
N SER A 41 -6.79 3.01 4.35
CA SER A 41 -7.11 1.75 3.71
C SER A 41 -6.08 0.68 4.08
N ILE A 42 -6.50 -0.35 4.83
CA ILE A 42 -5.66 -1.52 5.14
C ILE A 42 -5.16 -2.15 3.85
N ARG A 43 -6.02 -2.24 2.83
CA ARG A 43 -5.67 -2.79 1.52
C ARG A 43 -4.51 -2.02 0.89
N CYS A 44 -4.56 -0.67 0.84
CA CYS A 44 -3.47 0.13 0.29
C CYS A 44 -2.15 -0.10 1.04
N LEU A 45 -2.19 -0.22 2.37
CA LEU A 45 -1.01 -0.52 3.18
C LEU A 45 -0.46 -1.93 2.91
N THR A 46 -1.32 -2.92 2.74
CA THR A 46 -0.93 -4.28 2.39
C THR A 46 -0.29 -4.36 0.99
N GLU A 47 -0.84 -3.62 0.02
CA GLU A 47 -0.32 -3.54 -1.34
C GLU A 47 1.04 -2.83 -1.38
N LEU A 48 1.21 -1.75 -0.60
CA LEU A 48 2.49 -1.07 -0.42
C LEU A 48 3.57 -2.05 0.04
N VAL A 49 3.29 -2.89 1.04
CA VAL A 49 4.24 -3.90 1.53
C VAL A 49 4.64 -4.83 0.39
N LYS A 50 3.68 -5.34 -0.39
CA LYS A 50 3.98 -6.26 -1.49
C LYS A 50 4.81 -5.62 -2.60
N ILE A 51 4.54 -4.37 -2.96
CA ILE A 51 5.36 -3.62 -3.94
C ILE A 51 6.80 -3.46 -3.42
N LEU A 52 6.97 -3.14 -2.14
CA LEU A 52 8.30 -3.00 -1.54
C LEU A 52 9.04 -4.36 -1.46
N GLU A 53 8.34 -5.46 -1.23
CA GLU A 53 8.91 -6.80 -1.36
C GLU A 53 9.39 -7.09 -2.78
N CYS A 54 8.59 -6.78 -3.80
CA CYS A 54 8.97 -6.94 -5.20
C CYS A 54 10.17 -6.06 -5.58
N ASN A 55 10.20 -4.80 -5.15
CA ASN A 55 11.36 -3.92 -5.30
C ASN A 55 12.64 -4.57 -4.77
N ASN A 56 12.58 -5.15 -3.56
CA ASN A 56 13.74 -5.79 -2.93
C ASN A 56 14.13 -7.11 -3.61
N MET A 57 13.16 -7.91 -4.07
CA MET A 57 13.42 -9.24 -4.63
C MET A 57 13.85 -9.23 -6.11
N VAL A 58 13.23 -8.37 -6.93
CA VAL A 58 13.42 -8.39 -8.39
C VAL A 58 13.93 -7.07 -8.97
N GLY A 59 14.28 -6.09 -8.11
CA GLY A 59 14.87 -4.82 -8.54
C GLY A 59 13.91 -3.88 -9.27
N GLN A 60 12.61 -4.02 -9.01
CA GLN A 60 11.57 -3.17 -9.57
C GLN A 60 11.75 -1.71 -9.14
N MET A 61 11.70 -0.75 -10.07
CA MET A 61 11.76 0.67 -9.71
C MET A 61 10.46 1.12 -9.03
N VAL A 62 10.55 1.77 -7.88
CA VAL A 62 9.39 2.35 -7.18
C VAL A 62 9.43 3.87 -7.27
N VAL A 63 8.35 4.46 -7.76
CA VAL A 63 8.19 5.92 -7.91
C VAL A 63 7.07 6.39 -6.99
N PRO A 64 7.37 7.09 -5.88
CA PRO A 64 6.34 7.69 -5.05
C PRO A 64 5.86 9.02 -5.63
N VAL A 65 4.54 9.23 -5.61
CA VAL A 65 3.85 10.47 -5.96
C VAL A 65 3.09 10.95 -4.72
N PHE A 66 3.31 12.19 -4.31
CA PHE A 66 2.70 12.78 -3.12
C PHE A 66 1.56 13.71 -3.54
N PHE A 67 0.33 13.20 -3.52
CA PHE A 67 -0.86 13.91 -3.93
C PHE A 67 -1.49 14.65 -2.75
N HIS A 68 -1.25 15.96 -2.68
CA HIS A 68 -1.73 16.84 -1.60
C HIS A 68 -1.36 16.38 -0.17
N VAL A 69 -0.20 15.76 -0.03
CA VAL A 69 0.39 15.37 1.26
C VAL A 69 1.85 15.78 1.31
N ASP A 70 2.34 16.08 2.50
CA ASP A 70 3.77 16.32 2.71
C ASP A 70 4.52 14.98 2.68
N PRO A 71 5.62 14.84 1.91
CA PRO A 71 6.44 13.63 1.93
C PRO A 71 6.95 13.26 3.34
N SER A 72 7.18 14.25 4.21
CA SER A 72 7.57 14.03 5.60
C SER A 72 6.44 13.42 6.44
N ASP A 73 5.18 13.74 6.16
CA ASP A 73 4.03 13.10 6.81
C ASP A 73 3.94 11.61 6.45
N VAL A 74 4.22 11.26 5.19
CA VAL A 74 4.30 9.86 4.75
C VAL A 74 5.49 9.16 5.43
N ARG A 75 6.68 9.77 5.35
CA ARG A 75 7.93 9.18 5.83
C ARG A 75 7.98 9.00 7.35
N ASN A 76 7.43 9.95 8.10
CA ASN A 76 7.47 9.96 9.56
C ASN A 76 6.13 9.53 10.19
N GLN A 77 5.15 9.14 9.35
CA GLN A 77 3.80 8.76 9.77
C GLN A 77 3.14 9.83 10.65
N THR A 78 3.26 11.10 10.26
CA THR A 78 2.62 12.26 10.91
C THR A 78 1.35 12.69 10.15
N GLY A 79 0.73 13.82 10.54
CA GLY A 79 -0.47 14.32 9.86
C GLY A 79 -1.62 13.31 9.82
N SER A 80 -2.24 13.14 8.64
CA SER A 80 -3.34 12.19 8.43
C SER A 80 -2.92 10.73 8.58
N PHE A 81 -1.66 10.40 8.29
CA PHE A 81 -1.13 9.05 8.42
C PHE A 81 -1.13 8.63 9.89
N LYS A 82 -0.72 9.52 10.81
CA LYS A 82 -0.77 9.25 12.26
C LYS A 82 -2.17 8.85 12.72
N ALA A 83 -3.18 9.63 12.33
CA ALA A 83 -4.57 9.37 12.70
C ALA A 83 -5.05 8.01 12.16
N ALA A 84 -4.69 7.67 10.92
CA ALA A 84 -5.02 6.38 10.33
C ALA A 84 -4.36 5.21 11.08
N PHE A 85 -3.08 5.30 11.41
CA PHE A 85 -2.37 4.25 12.16
C PHE A 85 -2.93 4.05 13.57
N VAL A 86 -3.26 5.13 14.28
CA VAL A 86 -3.92 5.04 15.60
C VAL A 86 -5.25 4.29 15.49
N LYS A 87 -6.07 4.64 14.49
CA LYS A 87 -7.35 3.97 14.24
C LYS A 87 -7.17 2.48 13.94
N HIS A 88 -6.21 2.12 13.10
CA HIS A 88 -5.90 0.71 12.81
C HIS A 88 -5.49 -0.04 14.07
N GLN A 89 -4.60 0.53 14.90
CA GLN A 89 -4.16 -0.09 16.15
C GLN A 89 -5.34 -0.34 17.12
N GLU A 90 -6.28 0.59 17.22
CA GLU A 90 -7.49 0.40 18.02
C GLU A 90 -8.39 -0.71 17.47
N GLN A 91 -8.53 -0.81 16.15
CA GLN A 91 -9.30 -1.88 15.51
C GLN A 91 -8.64 -3.25 15.72
N PHE A 92 -7.32 -3.36 15.56
CA PHE A 92 -6.57 -4.59 15.82
C PHE A 92 -6.69 -5.04 17.28
N LYS A 93 -6.65 -4.11 18.24
CA LYS A 93 -6.86 -4.43 19.67
C LYS A 93 -8.27 -4.96 19.96
N LYS A 94 -9.26 -4.54 19.18
CA LYS A 94 -10.68 -4.97 19.32
C LYS A 94 -10.99 -6.28 18.59
N MET A 95 -10.08 -6.78 17.75
CA MET A 95 -10.21 -8.06 17.03
C MET A 95 -9.18 -9.07 17.54
N PRO A 96 -9.38 -9.70 18.71
CA PRO A 96 -8.49 -10.74 19.21
C PRO A 96 -8.80 -12.06 18.49
N GLU A 97 -8.41 -12.22 17.23
CA GLU A 97 -8.40 -13.54 16.59
C GLU A 97 -6.99 -14.12 16.49
N LYS A 98 -6.74 -15.03 17.43
CA LYS A 98 -5.80 -16.17 17.41
C LYS A 98 -4.48 -15.90 16.68
N VAL A 99 -3.53 -15.39 17.46
CA VAL A 99 -2.10 -15.68 17.27
C VAL A 99 -1.96 -17.21 17.19
N GLN A 100 -1.81 -17.75 15.99
CA GLN A 100 -1.09 -19.01 15.84
C GLN A 100 0.40 -18.67 15.99
N LYS A 101 1.01 -19.32 16.98
CA LYS A 101 2.44 -19.32 17.24
C LYS A 101 3.23 -19.82 16.03
#